data_AF-A0A7J3TM60-F1
#
_entry.id   AF-A0A7J3TM60-F1
#
_cell.length_a   1.000
_cell.length_b   1.000
_cell.length_c   1.000
_cell.angle_alpha   90.00
_cell.angle_beta   90.00
_cell.angle_gamma   90.00
#
_symmetry.space_group_name_H-M   'P 1'
#
loop_
_entity.id
_entity.type
_entity.pdbx_description
1 polymer ?
#
loop_
_entity_poly.entity_id
_entity_poly.type
_entity_poly.pdbx_seq_one_letter_code
_entity_poly.pdbx_strand_id
1 'polypeptide(L)' 'MTEKKEIKINAKLIISLLSILVGIIFYVAWGITYGVWADVGIYAVTAIFLAFGILGLLYTRIE' A
#
# COMPACT_ATOMS: atom_id res chain seq x y z
N MET A 1 21.43 23.76 -4.81
CA MET A 1 20.45 23.83 -3.71
C MET A 1 19.42 22.74 -3.94
N THR A 2 19.47 21.65 -3.18
CA THR A 2 18.49 20.57 -3.28
C THR A 2 17.24 21.01 -2.54
N GLU A 3 16.15 21.30 -3.24
CA GLU A 3 14.87 21.61 -2.60
C GLU A 3 14.42 20.41 -1.77
N LYS A 4 14.45 20.56 -0.45
CA LYS A 4 13.93 19.57 0.48
C LYS A 4 12.41 19.73 0.51
N LYS A 5 11.70 19.01 -0.35
CA LYS A 5 10.23 19.04 -0.37
C LYS A 5 9.71 18.44 0.94
N GLU A 6 9.22 19.28 1.84
CA GLU A 6 8.66 18.82 3.11
C GLU A 6 7.40 17.99 2.86
N ILE A 7 7.42 16.74 3.32
CA ILE A 7 6.24 15.86 3.23
C ILE A 7 5.24 16.34 4.27
N LYS A 8 4.22 17.07 3.83
CA LYS A 8 3.09 17.45 4.69
C LYS A 8 2.26 16.19 4.98
N ILE A 9 2.34 15.70 6.22
CA ILE A 9 1.52 14.57 6.64
C ILE A 9 0.06 15.02 6.66
N ASN A 10 -0.77 14.36 5.85
CA ASN A 10 -2.20 14.59 5.75
C ASN A 10 -2.95 13.24 5.79
N ALA A 11 -4.25 13.29 6.04
CA ALA A 11 -5.07 12.09 6.16
C ALA A 11 -5.01 11.20 4.90
N LYS A 12 -4.99 11.81 3.70
CA LYS A 12 -4.93 11.09 2.42
C LYS A 12 -3.63 10.30 2.27
N LEU A 13 -2.50 10.89 2.65
CA LEU A 13 -1.18 10.25 2.63
C LEU A 13 -1.13 9.11 3.66
N ILE A 14 -1.65 9.32 4.87
CA ILE A 14 -1.72 8.28 5.89
C ILE A 14 -2.57 7.10 5.40
N ILE A 15 -3.78 7.35 4.88
CA ILE A 15 -4.67 6.30 4.36
C ILE A 15 -4.00 5.53 3.22
N SER A 16 -3.33 6.24 2.31
CA SER A 16 -2.62 5.61 1.19
C SER A 16 -1.51 4.68 1.67
N LEU A 17 -0.69 5.14 2.63
CA LEU A 17 0.38 4.31 3.22
C LEU A 17 -0.19 3.12 4.01
N LEU A 18 -1.25 3.33 4.79
CA LEU A 18 -1.92 2.25 5.52
C LEU A 18 -2.49 1.20 4.56
N SER A 19 -3.06 1.61 3.42
CA SER A 19 -3.59 0.68 2.41
C SER A 19 -2.49 -0.23 1.87
N ILE A 20 -1.32 0.33 1.52
CA ILE A 20 -0.14 -0.45 1.11
C ILE A 20 0.30 -1.42 2.21
N LEU A 21 0.41 -0.91 3.43
CA LEU A 21 0.88 -1.67 4.59
C LEU A 21 -0.05 -2.85 4.89
N VAL A 22 -1.36 -2.65 4.84
CA VAL A 22 -2.37 -3.71 5.01
C VAL A 22 -2.22 -4.78 3.92
N GLY A 23 -2.04 -4.38 2.65
CA GLY A 23 -1.84 -5.33 1.55
C GLY A 23 -0.60 -6.22 1.74
N ILE A 24 0.51 -5.63 2.20
CA ILE A 24 1.76 -6.35 2.49
C ILE A 24 1.59 -7.27 3.70
N ILE A 25 1.02 -6.77 4.79
CA ILE A 25 0.78 -7.57 6.01
C ILE A 25 -0.12 -8.75 5.68
N PHE A 26 -1.21 -8.53 4.93
CA PHE A 26 -2.09 -9.61 4.51
C PHE A 26 -1.34 -10.70 3.74
N TYR A 27 -0.53 -10.32 2.73
CA TYR A 27 0.23 -11.28 1.93
C TYR A 27 1.19 -12.12 2.79
N VAL A 28 1.98 -11.45 3.63
CA VAL A 28 2.99 -12.11 4.47
C VAL A 28 2.34 -12.97 5.55
N ALA A 29 1.31 -12.44 6.23
CA ALA A 29 0.57 -13.18 7.24
C ALA A 29 -0.05 -14.45 6.63
N TRP A 30 -0.65 -14.35 5.45
CA TRP A 30 -1.22 -15.52 4.77
C TRP A 30 -0.17 -16.57 4.45
N GLY A 31 0.95 -16.16 3.86
CA GLY A 31 2.06 -17.05 3.52
C GLY A 31 2.62 -17.79 4.74
N ILE A 32 2.74 -17.11 5.89
CA ILE A 32 3.19 -17.71 7.14
C ILE A 32 2.14 -18.65 7.73
N THR A 33 0.87 -18.23 7.78
CA THR A 33 -0.21 -18.99 8.43
C THR A 33 -0.57 -20.25 7.67
N TYR A 34 -0.63 -20.18 6.33
CA TYR A 34 -1.14 -21.28 5.50
C TYR A 34 -0.06 -21.96 4.65
N GLY A 35 1.15 -21.41 4.59
CA GLY A 35 2.24 -21.93 3.74
C GLY A 35 2.01 -21.71 2.24
N VAL A 36 0.98 -20.94 1.87
CA VAL A 36 0.59 -20.68 0.47
C VAL A 36 1.01 -19.27 0.07
N TRP A 37 1.89 -19.19 -0.91
CA TRP A 37 2.44 -17.92 -1.43
C TRP A 37 1.98 -17.60 -2.86
N ALA A 38 1.55 -18.63 -3.59
CA ALA A 38 1.15 -18.52 -4.98
C ALA A 38 -0.29 -18.99 -5.17
N ASP A 39 -1.20 -18.07 -4.89
CA ASP A 39 -2.64 -18.28 -5.07
C ASP A 39 -3.30 -17.00 -5.59
N VAL A 40 -4.22 -17.19 -6.54
CA VAL A 40 -4.89 -16.09 -7.24
C VAL A 40 -5.74 -15.23 -6.30
N GLY A 41 -6.34 -15.83 -5.27
CA GLY A 41 -7.14 -15.12 -4.28
C GLY A 41 -6.29 -14.18 -3.42
N ILE A 42 -5.13 -14.66 -2.98
CA ILE A 42 -4.18 -13.83 -2.20
C ILE A 42 -3.71 -12.65 -3.05
N TYR A 43 -3.30 -12.93 -4.30
CA TYR A 43 -2.84 -11.89 -5.21
C TYR A 43 -3.92 -10.86 -5.53
N ALA A 44 -5.18 -11.29 -5.71
CA ALA A 44 -6.28 -10.37 -5.96
C ALA A 44 -6.48 -9.38 -4.80
N VAL A 45 -6.51 -9.88 -3.56
CA VAL A 45 -6.67 -9.03 -2.36
C VAL A 45 -5.47 -8.11 -2.19
N THR A 46 -4.25 -8.65 -2.25
CA THR A 46 -3.01 -7.85 -2.12
C THR A 46 -2.92 -6.78 -3.21
N ALA A 47 -3.22 -7.11 -4.46
CA ALA A 47 -3.15 -6.18 -5.58
C ALA A 47 -4.13 -5.01 -5.43
N ILE A 48 -5.34 -5.24 -4.92
CA ILE A 48 -6.32 -4.18 -4.67
C ILE A 48 -5.80 -3.17 -3.65
N PHE A 49 -5.29 -3.64 -2.51
CA PHE A 49 -4.73 -2.77 -1.47
C PHE A 49 -3.51 -2.00 -1.95
N LEU A 50 -2.60 -2.67 -2.67
CA LEU A 50 -1.44 -2.01 -3.26
C LEU A 50 -1.85 -0.98 -4.32
N ALA A 51 -2.80 -1.31 -5.19
CA ALA A 51 -3.28 -0.40 -6.23
C ALA A 51 -3.91 0.85 -5.62
N PHE A 52 -4.83 0.71 -4.65
CA PHE A 52 -5.43 1.86 -3.97
C PHE A 52 -4.41 2.69 -3.22
N GLY A 53 -3.46 2.05 -2.54
CA GLY A 53 -2.39 2.74 -1.84
C GLY A 53 -1.47 3.52 -2.78
N ILE A 54 -1.04 2.92 -3.89
CA ILE A 54 -0.18 3.57 -4.89
C ILE A 54 -0.93 4.70 -5.60
N LEU A 55 -2.17 4.45 -6.06
CA LEU A 55 -2.98 5.48 -6.71
C LEU A 55 -3.31 6.63 -5.76
N GLY A 56 -3.60 6.33 -4.48
CA GLY A 56 -3.80 7.35 -3.45
C GLY A 56 -2.54 8.17 -3.22
N LEU A 57 -1.37 7.53 -3.14
CA LEU A 57 -0.08 8.24 -3.06
C LEU A 57 0.13 9.16 -4.27
N LEU A 58 -0.12 8.69 -5.49
CA LEU A 58 -0.01 9.51 -6.70
C LEU A 58 -0.98 10.69 -6.65
N TYR A 59 -2.22 10.46 -6.25
CA TYR A 59 -3.23 11.50 -6.10
C TYR A 59 -2.79 12.59 -5.12
N THR A 60 -2.19 12.23 -3.98
CA THR A 60 -1.65 13.22 -3.02
C THR A 60 -0.49 14.07 -3.53
N ARG A 61 0.06 13.77 -4.71
CA ARG A 61 1.11 14.58 -5.34
C ARG A 61 0.57 15.55 -6.39
N ILE A 62 -0.65 15.30 -6.87
CA ILE A 62 -1.32 16.11 -7.89
C ILE A 62 -2.13 17.23 -7.23
N GLU A 63 -2.69 16.95 -6.05
CA GLU A 63 -3.32 17.94 -5.15
C GLU A 63 -2.29 18.76 -4.38
#